data_AF-A0A925NXS6-F1
#
_entry.id   AF-A0A925NXS6-F1
#
_cell.length_a   1.000
_cell.length_b   1.000
_cell.length_c   1.000
_cell.angle_alpha   90.00
_cell.angle_beta   90.00
_cell.angle_gamma   90.00
#
_symmetry.space_group_name_H-M   'P 1'
#
loop_
_entity.id
_entity.type
_entity.pdbx_description
1 polymer ?
#
loop_
_entity_poly.entity_id
_entity_poly.type
_entity_poly.pdbx_seq_one_letter_code
_entity_poly.pdbx_strand_id
1 'polypeptide(L)' 'MKKATVMEALKEMPQDFELEKLLEKLVFMEKVENGLLQLDEQNTIPHDEVIKLTKGW' A
#
# COMPACT_ATOMS: atom_id res chain seq x y z
N MET A 1 -7.15 0.82 -7.15
CA MET A 1 -8.00 1.56 -6.18
C MET A 1 -9.43 1.73 -6.67
N LYS A 2 -10.42 1.39 -5.82
CA LYS A 2 -11.85 1.61 -6.08
C LYS A 2 -12.37 2.79 -5.25
N LYS A 3 -13.41 3.48 -5.73
CA LYS A 3 -14.09 4.55 -4.98
C LYS A 3 -14.53 4.12 -3.58
N ALA A 4 -15.01 2.88 -3.44
CA ALA A 4 -15.40 2.31 -2.16
C ALA A 4 -14.23 2.26 -1.15
N THR A 5 -13.02 1.90 -1.59
CA THR A 5 -11.81 1.87 -0.74
C THR A 5 -11.49 3.26 -0.19
N VAL A 6 -11.64 4.32 -1.01
CA VAL A 6 -11.45 5.70 -0.59
C VAL A 6 -12.48 6.11 0.47
N MET A 7 -13.74 5.73 0.27
CA MET A 7 -14.82 6.02 1.22
C MET A 7 -14.62 5.31 2.56
N GLU A 8 -14.15 4.06 2.56
CA GLU A 8 -13.81 3.35 3.80
C GLU A 8 -12.63 4.01 4.53
N ALA A 9 -11.58 4.40 3.80
CA ALA A 9 -10.46 5.10 4.41
C ALA A 9 -10.88 6.41 5.09
N LEU A 10 -11.80 7.16 4.47
CA LEU A 10 -12.36 8.39 5.06
C LEU A 10 -13.19 8.13 6.32
N LYS A 11 -13.91 7.00 6.42
CA LYS A 11 -14.69 6.66 7.63
C LYS A 11 -13.81 6.40 8.85
N GLU A 12 -12.60 5.89 8.64
CA GLU A 12 -11.64 5.63 9.71
C GLU A 12 -10.83 6.86 10.12
N MET A 13 -10.91 7.95 9.36
CA MET A 13 -10.19 9.18 9.66
C MET A 13 -10.94 9.99 10.73
N PRO A 14 -10.19 10.77 11.55
CA PRO A 14 -10.81 11.71 12.48
C PRO A 14 -11.64 12.75 11.72
N GLN A 15 -12.53 13.44 12.44
CA GLN A 15 -13.39 14.46 11.85
C GLN A 15 -12.59 15.58 11.15
N ASP A 16 -11.46 15.98 11.73
CA ASP A 16 -10.51 16.92 11.16
C ASP A 16 -9.17 16.20 10.91
N PHE A 17 -8.65 16.33 9.70
CA PHE A 17 -7.36 15.76 9.32
C PHE A 17 -6.66 16.62 8.26
N GLU A 18 -5.35 16.49 8.14
CA GLU A 18 -4.57 17.11 7.09
C GLU A 18 -4.69 16.33 5.78
N LEU A 19 -4.84 17.04 4.66
CA LEU A 19 -4.93 16.43 3.33
C LEU A 19 -3.75 15.48 3.05
N GLU A 20 -2.54 15.86 3.47
CA GLU A 20 -1.34 15.04 3.30
C GLU A 20 -1.49 13.64 3.93
N LYS A 21 -2.15 13.55 5.10
CA LYS A 21 -2.40 12.28 5.79
C LYS A 21 -3.36 11.38 5.03
N LEU A 22 -4.37 11.97 4.37
CA LEU A 22 -5.24 11.21 3.48
C LEU A 22 -4.45 10.67 2.29
N LEU A 23 -3.63 11.52 1.64
CA LEU A 23 -2.81 11.10 0.50
C LEU A 23 -1.84 9.99 0.87
N GLU A 24 -1.12 10.11 1.99
CA GLU A 24 -0.24 9.06 2.52
C GLU A 24 -0.99 7.73 2.69
N LYS A 25 -2.19 7.75 3.31
CA LYS A 25 -3.00 6.55 3.52
C LYS A 25 -3.49 5.95 2.20
N LEU A 26 -3.95 6.77 1.25
CA LEU A 26 -4.37 6.30 -0.08
C LEU A 26 -3.22 5.64 -0.84
N VAL A 27 -2.05 6.28 -0.89
CA VAL A 27 -0.86 5.74 -1.56
C VAL A 27 -0.42 4.41 -0.92
N PHE A 28 -0.46 4.31 0.41
CA PHE A 28 -0.15 3.07 1.10
C PHE A 28 -1.12 1.94 0.70
N MET A 29 -2.43 2.20 0.74
CA MET A 29 -3.43 1.21 0.35
C MET A 29 -3.27 0.76 -1.10
N GLU A 30 -2.97 1.68 -2.03
CA GLU A 30 -2.70 1.34 -3.43
C GLU A 30 -1.51 0.40 -3.57
N LYS A 31 -0.41 0.68 -2.84
CA LYS A 31 0.76 -0.21 -2.83
C LYS A 31 0.44 -1.60 -2.29
N VAL A 32 -0.40 -1.69 -1.25
CA VAL A 32 -0.85 -2.98 -0.70
C VAL A 32 -1.73 -3.73 -1.71
N GLU A 33 -2.72 -3.07 -2.33
CA GLU A 33 -3.55 -3.68 -3.38
C GLU A 33 -2.67 -4.23 -4.51
N ASN A 34 -1.69 -3.45 -4.97
CA ASN A 34 -0.76 -3.88 -6.02
C ASN A 34 0.13 -5.05 -5.58
N GLY A 35 0.60 -5.06 -4.32
CA GLY A 35 1.38 -6.17 -3.78
C GLY A 35 0.58 -7.47 -3.68
N LEU A 36 -0.72 -7.38 -3.36
CA LEU A 36 -1.62 -8.55 -3.38
C LEU A 36 -1.83 -9.09 -4.79
N LEU A 37 -2.00 -8.22 -5.79
CA LEU A 37 -2.08 -8.64 -7.19
C LEU A 37 -0.79 -9.33 -7.66
N GLN A 38 0.37 -8.79 -7.28
CA GLN A 38 1.67 -9.43 -7.56
C GLN A 38 1.77 -10.82 -6.94
N LEU A 39 1.24 -11.02 -5.73
CA LEU A 39 1.18 -12.32 -5.08
C LEU A 39 0.30 -13.31 -5.85
N ASP A 40 -0.89 -12.88 -6.27
CA ASP A 40 -1.82 -13.69 -7.07
C ASP A 40 -1.21 -14.10 -8.43
N GLU A 41 -0.42 -13.22 -9.03
CA GLU A 41 0.32 -13.45 -10.28
C GLU A 41 1.63 -14.23 -10.10
N GLN A 42 1.94 -14.67 -8.87
CA GLN A 42 3.22 -15.32 -8.50
C GLN A 42 4.46 -14.45 -8.81
N ASN A 43 4.28 -13.15 -8.99
CA ASN A 43 5.33 -12.16 -9.18
C ASN A 43 5.93 -11.75 -7.82
N THR A 44 6.60 -12.69 -7.17
CA THR A 44 7.22 -12.51 -5.86
C THR A 44 8.68 -12.94 -5.90
N ILE A 45 9.49 -12.40 -4.99
CA ILE A 45 10.88 -12.82 -4.82
C ILE A 45 11.06 -13.56 -3.49
N PRO A 46 11.90 -14.62 -3.46
CA PRO A 46 12.26 -15.30 -2.22
C PRO A 46 12.93 -14.36 -1.21
N HIS A 47 12.79 -14.69 0.07
CA HIS A 47 13.32 -13.86 1.16
C HIS A 47 14.85 -13.66 1.09
N ASP A 48 15.60 -14.67 0.65
CA ASP A 48 17.06 -14.55 0.52
C ASP A 48 17.49 -13.60 -0.61
N GLU A 49 16.68 -13.46 -1.66
CA GLU A 49 16.89 -12.48 -2.73
C GLU A 49 16.62 -11.05 -2.24
N VAL A 50 15.58 -10.85 -1.44
CA VAL A 50 15.29 -9.55 -0.78
C VAL A 50 16.48 -9.10 0.07
N ILE A 51 17.07 -10.00 0.86
CA ILE A 51 18.25 -9.68 1.69
C ILE A 51 19.41 -9.18 0.83
N LYS A 52 19.63 -9.78 -0.37
CA LYS A 52 20.71 -9.35 -1.26
C LYS A 52 20.48 -7.94 -1.81
N LEU A 53 19.22 -7.59 -2.14
CA LEU A 53 18.86 -6.26 -2.64
C LEU A 53 19.02 -5.15 -1.59
N THR A 54 18.62 -5.43 -0.35
CA THR A 54 18.68 -4.44 0.75
C THR A 54 20.10 -4.07 1.19
N LYS A 55 21.10 -4.90 0.90
CA LYS A 55 22.52 -4.60 1.20
C LYS A 55 23.12 -3.48 0.36
N GLY A 56 22.46 -3.10 -0.74
CA GLY A 56 22.88 -2.01 -1.63
C GLY A 56 22.21 -0.66 -1.35
N TRP A 57 21.38 -0.58 -0.30
CA TRP A 57 20.67 0.64 0.11
C TRP A 57 21.38 1.35 1.28
#